data_AF-A0A8S3JZR7-F1
#
_entry.id   AF-A0A8S3JZR7-F1
#
_cell.length_a   1.000
_cell.length_b   1.000
_cell.length_c   1.000
_cell.angle_alpha   90.00
_cell.angle_beta   90.00
_cell.angle_gamma   90.00
#
_symmetry.space_group_name_H-M   'P 1'
#
loop_
_entity.id
_entity.type
_entity.pdbx_description
1 polymer ?
#
loop_
_entity_poly.entity_id
_entity_poly.type
_entity_poly.pdbx_seq_one_letter_code
_entity_poly.pdbx_strand_id
1 'polypeptide(L)'
;MFVMNNYFGLGLDADICLDFHMAREENPNKFNSRIQAKGYYLKTGIRKMMKKGGLKDFTRDIVVEVDGRRVDLPQLEGIVIMNILSWASGANLWGHEKD
;
A
#
# COMPACT_ATOMS: atom_id res chain seq x y z
N MET A 1 16.68 17.81 4.90
CA MET A 1 15.95 16.91 5.81
C MET A 1 14.68 16.49 5.09
N PHE A 2 14.47 15.19 4.88
CA PHE A 2 13.22 14.68 4.30
C PHE A 2 12.26 14.35 5.43
N VAL A 3 10.99 14.71 5.28
CA VAL A 3 9.94 14.49 6.28
C VAL A 3 8.81 13.71 5.64
N MET A 4 8.42 12.60 6.25
CA MET A 4 7.28 11.77 5.82
C MET A 4 6.19 11.87 6.88
N ASN A 5 5.05 12.48 6.52
CA ASN A 5 3.97 12.71 7.47
C ASN A 5 2.98 11.54 7.57
N ASN A 6 2.97 10.64 6.59
CA ASN A 6 1.91 9.64 6.43
C ASN A 6 2.47 8.22 6.35
N TYR A 7 2.53 7.61 5.18
CA TYR A 7 3.17 6.32 4.96
C TYR A 7 3.90 6.34 3.62
N PHE A 8 4.77 5.37 3.43
CA PHE A 8 5.50 5.11 2.19
C PHE A 8 5.32 3.65 1.81
N GLY A 9 4.90 3.40 0.57
CA GLY A 9 4.64 2.06 0.05
C GLY A 9 5.57 1.69 -1.10
N LEU A 10 5.97 0.43 -1.13
CA LEU A 10 6.74 -0.22 -2.19
C LEU A 10 6.00 -1.47 -2.67
N GLY A 11 6.18 -1.80 -3.95
CA GLY A 11 5.56 -2.99 -4.56
C GLY A 11 4.04 -2.84 -4.71
N LEU A 12 3.29 -3.81 -4.20
CA LEU A 12 1.86 -3.98 -4.47
C LEU A 12 1.04 -2.75 -4.08
N ASP A 13 1.36 -2.13 -2.94
CA ASP A 13 0.70 -0.90 -2.51
C ASP A 13 0.92 0.25 -3.50
N ALA A 14 2.16 0.45 -3.96
CA ALA A 14 2.50 1.50 -4.90
C ALA A 14 1.78 1.30 -6.25
N ASP A 15 1.68 0.05 -6.71
CA ASP A 15 0.98 -0.31 -7.94
C ASP A 15 -0.55 -0.08 -7.82
N ILE A 16 -1.16 -0.42 -6.67
CA ILE A 16 -2.57 -0.11 -6.40
C ILE A 16 -2.80 1.41 -6.31
N CYS A 17 -1.91 2.14 -5.62
CA CYS A 17 -1.98 3.59 -5.50
C CYS A 17 -1.86 4.29 -6.86
N LEU A 18 -1.03 3.75 -7.76
CA LEU A 18 -0.89 4.26 -9.12
C LEU A 18 -2.17 4.07 -9.93
N ASP A 19 -2.74 2.86 -9.94
CA ASP A 19 -4.03 2.57 -10.59
C ASP A 19 -5.14 3.49 -10.06
N PHE A 20 -5.20 3.66 -8.74
CA PHE A 20 -6.17 4.56 -8.10
C PHE A 20 -5.97 6.02 -8.53
N HIS A 21 -4.72 6.49 -8.55
CA HIS A 21 -4.39 7.83 -8.99
C HIS A 21 -4.82 8.07 -10.44
N MET A 22 -4.44 7.19 -11.36
CA MET A 22 -4.81 7.30 -12.79
C MET A 22 -6.33 7.34 -12.98
N ALA A 23 -7.06 6.43 -12.33
CA ALA A 23 -8.51 6.40 -12.45
C ALA A 23 -9.19 7.64 -11.88
N ARG A 24 -8.61 8.23 -10.83
CA ARG A 24 -9.08 9.49 -10.27
C ARG A 24 -8.84 10.67 -11.21
N GLU A 25 -7.69 10.73 -11.87
CA GLU A 25 -7.41 11.76 -12.89
C GLU A 25 -8.35 11.62 -14.09
N GLU A 26 -8.68 10.41 -14.51
CA GLU A 26 -9.63 10.17 -15.62
C GLU A 26 -11.09 10.55 -15.27
N ASN A 27 -11.52 10.34 -14.02
CA ASN A 27 -12.91 10.51 -13.61
C ASN A 27 -13.04 11.12 -12.20
N PRO A 28 -12.61 12.37 -11.96
CA PRO A 28 -12.53 12.96 -10.61
C PRO A 28 -13.89 12.95 -9.88
N ASN A 29 -14.98 13.14 -10.61
CA ASN A 29 -16.34 13.15 -10.06
C ASN A 29 -16.76 11.82 -9.40
N LYS A 30 -16.14 10.69 -9.76
CA LYS A 30 -16.41 9.35 -9.19
C LYS A 30 -15.67 9.09 -7.87
N PHE A 31 -14.82 10.01 -7.42
CA PHE A 31 -14.02 9.87 -6.21
C PHE A 31 -14.40 10.87 -5.12
N ASN A 32 -15.51 11.60 -5.31
CA ASN A 32 -16.01 12.57 -4.33
C ASN A 32 -16.64 11.90 -3.08
N SER A 33 -16.92 10.60 -3.13
CA SER A 33 -17.45 9.83 -2.01
C SER A 33 -16.40 8.90 -1.41
N ARG A 34 -16.27 8.90 -0.08
CA ARG A 34 -15.41 7.96 0.67
C ARG A 34 -15.75 6.50 0.39
N ILE A 35 -17.03 6.18 0.21
CA ILE A 35 -17.48 4.82 -0.08
C ILE A 35 -17.01 4.39 -1.47
N GLN A 36 -17.12 5.28 -2.45
CA GLN A 36 -16.67 5.02 -3.82
C GLN A 36 -15.15 4.86 -3.89
N ALA A 37 -14.41 5.73 -3.19
CA ALA A 37 -12.95 5.64 -3.10
C ALA A 37 -12.49 4.31 -2.47
N LYS A 38 -13.10 3.92 -1.33
CA LYS A 38 -12.83 2.62 -0.69
C LYS A 38 -13.17 1.43 -1.60
N GLY A 39 -14.33 1.48 -2.25
CA GLY A 39 -14.77 0.43 -3.18
C GLY A 39 -13.82 0.25 -4.37
N TYR A 40 -13.29 1.36 -4.89
CA TYR A 40 -12.29 1.31 -5.96
C TYR A 40 -10.98 0.66 -5.49
N TYR A 41 -10.48 1.06 -4.31
CA TYR A 41 -9.29 0.44 -3.71
C TYR A 41 -9.46 -1.06 -3.52
N LEU A 42 -10.60 -1.49 -2.97
CA LEU A 42 -10.90 -2.92 -2.78
C LEU A 42 -10.92 -3.68 -4.11
N LYS A 43 -11.63 -3.15 -5.12
CA LYS A 43 -11.73 -3.76 -6.44
C LYS A 43 -10.35 -3.90 -7.11
N THR A 44 -9.53 -2.86 -7.02
CA THR A 44 -8.19 -2.82 -7.61
C THR A 44 -7.26 -3.79 -6.88
N GLY A 45 -7.29 -3.81 -5.55
CA GLY A 45 -6.52 -4.76 -4.75
C GLY A 45 -6.86 -6.21 -5.08
N ILE A 46 -8.15 -6.57 -5.12
CA ILE A 46 -8.59 -7.92 -5.51
C ILE A 46 -8.10 -8.28 -6.92
N ARG A 47 -8.24 -7.35 -7.89
CA ARG A 47 -7.79 -7.57 -9.27
C ARG A 47 -6.29 -7.86 -9.35
N LYS A 48 -5.47 -7.14 -8.58
CA LYS A 48 -4.01 -7.31 -8.56
C LYS A 48 -3.62 -8.64 -7.90
N MET A 49 -4.27 -9.01 -6.79
CA MET A 49 -4.06 -10.32 -6.13
C MET A 49 -4.47 -11.51 -7.03
N MET A 50 -5.51 -11.36 -7.85
CA MET A 50 -5.98 -12.42 -8.75
C MET A 50 -5.19 -12.52 -10.07
N LYS A 51 -4.29 -11.58 -10.35
CA LYS A 51 -3.54 -11.57 -11.62
C LYS A 51 -2.52 -12.73 -11.61
N LYS A 52 -2.73 -13.72 -12.50
CA LYS A 52 -1.80 -14.84 -12.69
C LYS A 52 -0.38 -14.33 -12.91
N GLY A 53 0.52 -14.64 -11.99
CA GLY A 53 1.93 -14.24 -12.01
C GLY A 53 2.41 -13.45 -10.79
N GLY A 54 1.50 -12.96 -9.93
CA GLY A 54 1.86 -12.17 -8.75
C GLY A 54 2.57 -10.85 -9.09
N LEU A 55 2.83 -10.02 -8.09
CA LEU A 55 3.85 -8.98 -8.26
C LEU A 55 5.22 -9.67 -8.21
N LYS A 56 6.18 -9.25 -9.04
CA LYS A 56 7.52 -9.83 -8.99
C LYS A 56 8.09 -9.66 -7.58
N ASP A 57 8.55 -10.76 -7.00
CA ASP A 57 9.36 -10.75 -5.78
C ASP A 57 10.52 -9.78 -5.98
N PHE A 58 10.51 -8.70 -5.21
CA PHE A 58 11.57 -7.68 -5.20
C PHE A 58 12.42 -7.78 -3.93
N THR A 59 12.14 -8.73 -3.04
CA THR A 59 12.89 -8.90 -1.79
C THR A 59 14.38 -9.11 -2.05
N ARG A 60 14.74 -9.74 -3.18
CA ARG A 60 16.14 -9.97 -3.57
C ARG A 60 16.90 -8.70 -3.97
N ASP A 61 16.18 -7.64 -4.32
CA ASP A 61 16.73 -6.39 -4.81
C ASP A 61 16.80 -5.30 -3.71
N ILE A 62 16.35 -5.63 -2.48
CA ILE A 62 16.29 -4.69 -1.37
C ILE A 62 16.96 -5.24 -0.11
N VAL A 63 17.45 -4.32 0.73
CA VAL A 63 17.90 -4.61 2.09
C VAL A 63 17.18 -3.65 3.01
N VAL A 64 16.53 -4.20 4.04
CA VAL A 64 15.88 -3.39 5.09
C VAL A 64 16.77 -3.42 6.32
N GLU A 65 17.11 -2.23 6.80
CA GLU A 65 17.85 -2.03 8.05
C GLU A 65 17.03 -1.12 8.96
N VAL A 66 16.85 -1.54 10.21
CA VAL A 66 16.12 -0.80 11.25
C VAL A 66 17.04 -0.70 12.46
N ASP A 67 17.31 0.53 12.90
CA ASP A 67 18.18 0.82 14.06
C ASP A 67 19.56 0.12 13.98
N GLY A 68 20.15 0.10 12.79
CA GLY A 68 21.46 -0.53 12.54
C GLY A 68 21.42 -2.06 12.46
N ARG A 69 20.23 -2.68 12.45
CA ARG A 69 20.05 -4.12 12.33
C ARG A 69 19.36 -4.48 11.03
N ARG A 70 19.98 -5.38 10.26
CA ARG A 70 19.35 -5.94 9.06
C ARG A 70 18.16 -6.81 9.44
N VAL A 71 17.08 -6.64 8.70
CA VAL A 71 15.85 -7.43 8.84
C VAL A 71 15.83 -8.49 7.75
N ASP A 72 15.74 -9.76 8.14
CA ASP A 72 15.54 -10.86 7.20
C ASP A 72 14.09 -10.83 6.69
N LEU A 73 13.94 -10.57 5.40
CA LEU A 73 12.64 -10.45 4.76
C LEU A 73 12.24 -11.80 4.13
N PRO A 74 10.99 -12.27 4.31
CA PRO A 74 10.47 -13.39 3.53
C PRO A 74 10.24 -12.95 2.08
N GLN A 75 9.69 -13.82 1.24
CA GLN A 75 9.22 -13.41 -0.09
C GLN A 75 8.02 -12.45 0.08
N LEU A 76 8.12 -11.22 -0.43
CA LEU A 76 7.12 -10.17 -0.29
C LEU A 76 6.71 -9.62 -1.66
N GLU A 77 5.45 -9.23 -1.80
CA GLU A 77 4.97 -8.47 -2.95
C GLU A 77 4.89 -6.96 -2.66
N GLY A 78 5.05 -6.54 -1.40
CA GLY A 78 5.08 -5.12 -1.03
C GLY A 78 5.61 -4.87 0.38
N ILE A 79 6.03 -3.63 0.62
CA ILE A 79 6.42 -3.12 1.94
C ILE A 79 5.71 -1.79 2.17
N VAL A 80 5.20 -1.58 3.37
CA VAL A 80 4.64 -0.28 3.78
C VAL A 80 5.34 0.17 5.06
N ILE A 81 5.87 1.39 5.04
CA ILE A 81 6.46 2.08 6.18
C ILE A 81 5.46 3.12 6.65
N MET A 82 5.04 3.04 7.91
CA MET A 82 3.94 3.86 8.45
C MET A 82 4.45 4.85 9.50
N ASN A 83 4.06 6.13 9.36
CA ASN A 83 4.20 7.16 10.39
C ASN A 83 2.85 7.47 11.08
N ILE A 84 1.73 7.07 10.48
CA ILE A 84 0.40 7.08 11.12
C ILE A 84 -0.17 5.66 11.18
N LEU A 85 -1.22 5.44 12.00
CA LEU A 85 -1.82 4.11 12.22
C LEU A 85 -2.68 3.58 11.08
N SER A 86 -2.83 4.33 9.98
CA SER A 86 -3.76 3.98 8.90
C SER A 86 -3.10 4.02 7.52
N TRP A 87 -3.51 3.10 6.66
CA TRP A 87 -3.00 2.89 5.30
C TRP A 87 -4.18 2.61 4.33
N ALA A 88 -3.96 2.63 3.00
CA ALA A 88 -4.93 2.23 1.96
C ALA A 88 -6.39 2.65 2.22
N SER A 89 -6.66 3.96 2.18
CA SER A 89 -7.99 4.52 2.42
C SER A 89 -8.55 4.31 3.85
N GLY A 90 -7.66 4.17 4.84
CA GLY A 90 -8.02 4.15 6.27
C GLY A 90 -8.11 2.75 6.88
N ALA A 91 -7.50 1.75 6.26
CA ALA A 91 -7.26 0.44 6.84
C ALA A 91 -6.27 0.56 8.02
N ASN A 92 -6.54 -0.14 9.11
CA ASN A 92 -5.67 -0.22 10.28
C ASN A 92 -5.05 -1.63 10.32
N LEU A 93 -3.73 -1.72 10.12
CA LEU A 93 -2.98 -2.98 10.12
C LEU A 93 -2.70 -3.52 11.53
N TRP A 94 -2.75 -2.65 12.54
CA TRP A 94 -2.43 -2.97 13.94
C TRP A 94 -3.63 -3.50 14.72
N GLY A 95 -4.83 -3.47 14.11
CA GLY A 95 -6.08 -3.83 14.77
C GLY A 95 -6.60 -2.73 15.70
N HIS A 96 -7.77 -2.95 16.26
CA HIS A 96 -8.27 -2.11 17.36
C HIS A 96 -7.48 -2.46 18.62
N GLU A 97 -7.05 -1.44 19.39
CA GLU A 97 -6.58 -1.67 20.75
C GLU A 97 -7.62 -2.52 21.47
N LYS A 98 -7.20 -3.65 22.03
CA LYS A 98 -8.02 -4.34 23.03
C LYS A 98 -7.85 -3.54 24.30
N ASP A 99 -8.86 -2.77 24.67
CA ASP A 99 -9.04 -2.35 26.06
C ASP A 99 -9.05 -3.58 26.98
#